data_AF-A0A7Y2H9Y1-F1
#
_entry.id   AF-A0A7Y2H9Y1-F1
#
_cell.length_a   1.000
_cell.length_b   1.000
_cell.length_c   1.000
_cell.angle_alpha   90.00
_cell.angle_beta   90.00
_cell.angle_gamma   90.00
#
_symmetry.space_group_name_H-M   'P 1'
#
loop_
_entity.id
_entity.type
_entity.pdbx_description
1 polymer ?
#
loop_
_entity_poly.entity_id
_entity_poly.type
_entity_poly.pdbx_seq_one_letter_code
_entity_poly.pdbx_strand_id
1 'polypeptide(L)' 'SQLTQTRPVLFETFAENGFFTGFTDNYVKVQAIVPEDSRHKIIDMRLDEIGSSALVKATRTVSVVG' A
#
# COMPACT_ATOMS: atom_id res chain seq x y z
N SER A 1 -14.01 10.07 -1.75
CA SER A 1 -12.71 9.65 -2.29
C SER A 1 -11.83 9.27 -1.11
N GLN A 2 -11.16 8.10 -1.13
CA GLN A 2 -10.19 7.69 -0.09
C GLN A 2 -8.76 8.11 -0.40
N LEU A 3 -8.54 8.77 -1.54
CA LEU A 3 -7.25 9.38 -1.85
C LEU A 3 -6.85 10.38 -0.78
N THR A 4 -5.54 10.52 -0.58
CA THR A 4 -4.84 11.29 0.46
C THR A 4 -5.03 10.80 1.90
N GLN A 5 -5.86 9.78 2.13
CA GLN A 5 -6.01 9.17 3.45
C GLN A 5 -4.91 8.13 3.71
N THR A 6 -4.46 8.05 4.96
CA THR A 6 -3.65 6.93 5.44
C THR A 6 -4.56 5.78 5.83
N ARG A 7 -4.27 4.59 5.30
CA ARG A 7 -5.03 3.36 5.55
C ARG A 7 -4.07 2.22 5.87
N PRO A 8 -4.45 1.29 6.77
CA PRO A 8 -3.69 0.08 6.98
C PRO A 8 -3.79 -0.81 5.74
N VAL A 9 -2.67 -1.35 5.27
CA VAL A 9 -2.60 -2.27 4.13
C VAL A 9 -1.91 -3.55 4.54
N LEU A 10 -2.58 -4.69 4.38
CA LEU A 10 -1.97 -6.02 4.51
C LEU A 10 -1.32 -6.42 3.18
N PHE A 11 0.01 -6.55 3.16
CA PHE A 11 0.73 -7.00 1.98
C PHE A 11 0.83 -8.53 1.92
N GLU A 12 0.40 -9.13 0.81
CA GLU A 12 0.31 -10.58 0.66
C GLU A 12 1.27 -11.13 -0.40
N THR A 13 1.41 -10.39 -1.51
CA THR A 13 2.10 -10.90 -2.71
C THR A 13 3.15 -9.93 -3.21
N PHE A 14 4.29 -10.49 -3.62
CA PHE A 14 5.31 -9.80 -4.41
C PHE A 14 4.91 -9.86 -5.89
N ALA A 15 4.71 -8.71 -6.52
CA ALA A 15 4.56 -8.61 -7.96
C ALA A 15 5.94 -8.63 -8.62
N GLU A 16 6.05 -9.25 -9.79
CA GLU A 16 7.30 -9.54 -10.50
C GLU A 16 8.17 -8.31 -10.83
N ASN A 17 7.64 -7.09 -10.67
CA ASN A 17 8.30 -5.83 -11.02
C ASN A 17 8.86 -5.05 -9.81
N GLY A 18 9.13 -5.71 -8.68
CA GLY A 18 9.65 -5.05 -7.47
C GLY A 18 8.59 -4.30 -6.66
N PHE A 19 7.31 -4.54 -6.94
CA PHE A 19 6.19 -3.98 -6.18
C PHE A 19 5.56 -5.06 -5.30
N PHE A 20 4.99 -4.66 -4.18
CA PHE A 20 4.08 -5.50 -3.41
C PHE A 20 2.64 -5.11 -3.69
N THR A 21 1.76 -6.11 -3.59
CA THR A 21 0.32 -5.88 -3.59
C THR A 21 -0.29 -6.34 -2.28
N GLY A 22 -1.33 -5.60 -1.88
CA GLY A 22 -2.04 -5.83 -0.63
C GLY A 22 -3.44 -5.25 -0.67
N PHE A 23 -4.13 -5.34 0.45
CA PHE A 23 -5.49 -4.85 0.59
C PHE A 23 -5.63 -3.97 1.83
N THR A 24 -6.44 -2.93 1.70
CA THR A 24 -6.93 -2.15 2.83
C THR A 24 -8.03 -2.90 3.59
N ASP A 25 -8.38 -2.40 4.77
CA ASP A 25 -9.51 -2.83 5.61
C ASP A 25 -10.88 -2.82 4.90
N ASN A 26 -11.02 -2.03 3.82
CA ASN A 26 -12.22 -1.97 2.99
C ASN A 26 -12.02 -2.57 1.59
N TYR A 27 -11.08 -3.52 1.46
CA TYR A 27 -10.84 -4.32 0.24
C TYR A 27 -10.39 -3.55 -1.00
N VAL A 28 -9.86 -2.33 -0.84
CA VAL A 28 -9.16 -1.63 -1.92
C VAL A 28 -7.80 -2.29 -2.13
N LYS A 29 -7.54 -2.75 -3.35
CA LYS A 29 -6.25 -3.33 -3.74
C LYS A 29 -5.21 -2.23 -3.91
N VAL A 30 -4.07 -2.39 -3.24
CA VAL A 30 -2.98 -1.42 -3.23
C VAL A 30 -1.74 -2.02 -3.88
N GLN A 31 -0.99 -1.21 -4.62
CA GLN A 31 0.35 -1.51 -5.12
C GLN A 31 1.33 -0.49 -4.53
N ALA A 32 2.45 -0.96 -3.97
CA ALA A 32 3.45 -0.08 -3.38
C ALA A 32 4.85 -0.70 -3.41
N ILE A 33 5.87 0.16 -3.32
CA ILE A 33 7.24 -0.25 -3.03
C ILE A 33 7.39 -0.25 -1.52
N VAL A 34 7.64 -1.42 -0.94
CA VAL A 34 7.85 -1.61 0.50
C VAL A 34 9.01 -2.59 0.73
N PRO A 35 9.67 -2.55 1.90
CA PRO A 35 10.72 -3.50 2.25
C PRO A 35 10.24 -4.96 2.15
N GLU A 36 11.11 -5.90 1.76
CA GLU A 36 10.72 -7.32 1.58
C GLU A 36 10.13 -7.97 2.83
N ASP A 37 10.57 -7.53 4.01
CA ASP A 37 10.07 -8.00 5.30
C ASP A 37 8.64 -7.51 5.60
N SER A 38 8.04 -6.70 4.72
CA SER A 38 6.65 -6.22 4.80
C SER A 38 5.63 -7.27 4.43
N ARG A 39 6.05 -8.40 3.84
CA ARG A 39 5.14 -9.50 3.50
C ARG A 39 4.45 -10.04 4.74
N HIS A 40 3.13 -10.24 4.65
CA HIS A 40 2.24 -10.65 5.73
C HIS A 40 2.23 -9.69 6.93
N LYS A 41 2.56 -8.41 6.72
CA LYS A 41 2.44 -7.35 7.73
C LYS A 41 1.43 -6.30 7.29
N ILE A 42 0.82 -5.66 8.28
CA ILE A 42 -0.01 -4.47 8.09
C ILE A 42 0.90 -3.24 8.17
N ILE A 43 0.85 -2.38 7.15
CA ILE A 43 1.62 -1.14 7.10
C ILE A 43 0.67 0.02 6.78
N ASP A 44 0.85 1.14 7.46
CA ASP A 44 0.11 2.36 7.18
C ASP A 44 0.62 3.05 5.92
N MET A 45 -0.25 3.12 4.93
CA MET A 45 0.04 3.62 3.59
C MET A 45 -0.87 4.80 3.26
N ARG A 46 -0.30 5.88 2.71
CA ARG A 46 -1.08 6.98 2.16
C ARG A 46 -1.52 6.62 0.74
N LEU A 47 -2.82 6.63 0.49
CA LEU A 47 -3.37 6.34 -0.84
C LEU A 47 -3.21 7.56 -1.74
N ASP A 48 -2.40 7.46 -2.81
CA ASP A 48 -2.00 8.61 -3.61
C ASP A 48 -2.81 8.74 -4.91
N GLU A 49 -2.94 7.65 -5.66
CA GLU A 49 -3.50 7.67 -7.03
C GLU A 49 -4.29 6.38 -7.30
N ILE A 50 -5.42 6.50 -8.01
CA ILE A 50 -6.09 5.34 -8.61
C ILE A 50 -5.40 5.04 -9.94
N GLY A 51 -4.67 3.93 -10.00
CA GLY A 51 -4.05 3.42 -11.22
C GLY A 51 -5.02 2.63 -12.09
N SER A 52 -4.47 2.00 -13.14
CA SER A 52 -5.24 1.11 -14.01
C SER A 52 -5.73 -0.14 -13.27
N SER A 53 -6.85 -0.71 -13.75
CA SER A 53 -7.38 -2.00 -13.24
C SER A 53 -7.74 -2.00 -11.75
N ALA A 54 -8.22 -0.87 -11.23
CA ALA A 54 -8.64 -0.70 -9.83
C ALA A 54 -7.52 -0.90 -8.78
N LEU A 55 -6.25 -0.77 -9.18
CA LEU A 55 -5.10 -0.76 -8.28
C LEU A 55 -4.83 0.65 -7.79
N VAL A 56 -4.76 0.85 -6.47
CA VAL A 56 -4.39 2.14 -5.87
C VAL A 56 -2.90 2.16 -5.58
N LYS A 57 -2.18 3.17 -6.07
CA LYS A 57 -0.79 3.39 -5.70
C LYS A 57 -0.73 4.07 -4.33
N ALA A 58 0.19 3.62 -3.49
CA ALA A 58 0.35 4.17 -2.16
C ALA A 58 1.82 4.31 -1.76
N THR A 59 2.10 5.33 -0.95
CA THR A 59 3.41 5.58 -0.35
C THR A 59 3.38 5.29 1.14
N ARG A 60 4.48 4.73 1.66
CA ARG A 60 4.60 4.45 3.08
C ARG A 60 4.64 5.76 3.86
N THR A 61 3.81 5.87 4.89
CA THR A 61 3.91 7.01 5.81
C THR A 61 5.13 6.77 6.70
N VAL A 62 6.17 7.58 6.54
CA VAL A 62 7.29 7.60 7.49
C VAL A 62 6.98 8.68 8.51
N SER A 63 6.64 8.28 9.74
CA SER A 63 6.62 9.23 10.85
C SER A 63 8.03 9.75 11.01
N VAL A 64 8.26 11.01 10.63
CA VAL A 64 9.50 11.71 11.00
C VAL A 64 9.41 11.90 12.51
N VAL A 65 10.12 11.06 13.24
CA VAL A 65 10.31 11.28 14.68
C VAL A 65 11.28 12.45 14.76
N GLY A 66 10.74 13.63 15.08
CA GLY A 66 11.52 14.82 15.43
C GLY A 66 12.12 14.71 16.82
#